data_AF-A0A7R9DGW6-F1
#
_entry.id   AF-A0A7R9DGW6-F1
#
_cell.length_a   1.000
_cell.length_b   1.000
_cell.length_c   1.000
_cell.angle_alpha   90.00
_cell.angle_beta   90.00
_cell.angle_gamma   90.00
#
_symmetry.space_group_name_H-M   'P 1'
#
loop_
_entity.id
_entity.type
_entity.pdbx_description
1 polymer ?
#
loop_
_entity_poly.entity_id
_entity_poly.type
_entity_poly.pdbx_seq_one_letter_code
_entity_poly.pdbx_strand_id
1 'polypeptide(L)'
;LAVIVETNSEYTKDDSENFKTIVVFDCRGLEPVDVQFKDGWSFVSESNKTFENCNIKDGDWVEFDEKLKLPVTLYDMKAKFVKGV
;
A
#
# COMPACT_ATOMS: atom_id res chain seq x y z
N LEU A 1 -9.17 -2.96 18.68
CA LEU A 1 -8.54 -2.42 17.46
C LEU A 1 -9.52 -2.58 16.32
N ALA A 2 -9.98 -1.48 15.73
CA ALA A 2 -10.92 -1.51 14.61
C ALA A 2 -10.37 -0.62 13.48
N VAL A 3 -10.58 -1.02 12.22
CA VAL A 3 -10.22 -0.20 11.05
C VAL A 3 -11.30 0.85 10.82
N ILE A 4 -10.90 2.10 10.60
CA ILE A 4 -11.78 3.20 10.23
C ILE A 4 -11.79 3.27 8.69
N VAL A 5 -12.72 2.55 8.04
CA VAL A 5 -12.68 2.27 6.59
C VAL A 5 -12.69 3.55 5.74
N GLU A 6 -13.39 4.59 6.19
CA GLU A 6 -13.46 5.89 5.51
C GLU A 6 -12.12 6.63 5.44
N THR A 7 -11.12 6.22 6.22
CA THR A 7 -9.77 6.80 6.18
C THR A 7 -8.85 6.12 5.19
N ASN A 8 -9.31 5.04 4.54
CA ASN A 8 -8.50 4.35 3.56
C ASN A 8 -8.18 5.27 2.39
N SER A 9 -6.91 5.33 2.00
CA SER A 9 -6.47 6.14 0.87
C SER A 9 -5.44 5.39 0.03
N GLU A 10 -5.45 5.65 -1.27
CA GLU A 10 -4.47 5.12 -2.21
C GLU A 10 -3.09 5.74 -1.99
N TYR A 11 -2.03 4.99 -2.30
CA TYR A 11 -0.67 5.50 -2.43
C TYR A 11 -0.36 5.70 -3.90
N THR A 12 -0.04 6.92 -4.31
CA THR A 12 0.15 7.29 -5.73
C THR A 12 1.60 7.67 -6.01
N LYS A 13 1.91 7.95 -7.28
CA LYS A 13 3.22 8.41 -7.71
C LYS A 13 3.66 9.70 -7.01
N ASP A 14 2.72 10.57 -6.66
CA ASP A 14 3.00 11.84 -5.97
C ASP A 14 3.44 11.62 -4.51
N ASP A 15 3.13 10.45 -3.94
CA ASP A 15 3.52 10.09 -2.57
C ASP A 15 4.87 9.39 -2.51
N SER A 16 5.46 9.04 -3.66
CA SER A 16 6.66 8.21 -3.79
C SER A 16 7.79 8.71 -2.88
N GLU A 17 8.52 7.76 -2.28
CA GLU A 17 9.61 8.00 -1.32
C GLU A 17 9.19 8.67 0.00
N ASN A 18 7.91 8.98 0.18
CA ASN A 18 7.36 9.58 1.39
C ASN A 18 6.41 8.63 2.10
N PHE A 19 6.30 8.78 3.43
CA PHE A 19 5.26 8.11 4.21
C PHE A 19 3.92 8.81 4.01
N LYS A 20 2.88 8.03 3.68
CA LYS A 20 1.49 8.46 3.65
C LYS A 20 0.65 7.62 4.58
N THR A 21 -0.28 8.25 5.30
CA THR A 21 -1.31 7.53 6.06
C THR A 21 -2.31 6.94 5.08
N ILE A 22 -2.36 5.61 4.98
CA ILE A 22 -3.28 4.88 4.10
C ILE A 22 -4.43 4.20 4.84
N VAL A 23 -4.36 4.13 6.17
CA VAL A 23 -5.37 3.49 7.03
C VAL A 23 -5.24 4.04 8.45
N VAL A 24 -6.38 4.25 9.12
CA VAL A 24 -6.45 4.64 10.54
C VAL A 24 -7.17 3.56 11.34
N PHE A 25 -6.74 3.37 12.58
CA PHE A 25 -7.34 2.41 13.50
C PHE A 25 -7.91 3.10 14.75
N ASP A 26 -9.14 2.76 15.15
CA ASP A 26 -9.67 3.06 16.48
C ASP A 26 -9.06 2.08 17.50
N CYS A 27 -8.24 2.63 18.39
CA CYS A 27 -7.45 1.90 19.38
C CYS A 27 -8.06 2.05 20.78
N ARG A 28 -8.61 0.97 21.34
CA ARG A 28 -9.18 0.91 22.69
C ARG A 28 -8.44 -0.13 23.54
N GLY A 29 -7.38 0.29 24.23
CA GLY A 29 -6.54 -0.59 25.04
C GLY A 29 -5.63 -1.53 24.24
N LEU A 30 -5.61 -1.42 22.91
CA LEU A 30 -4.73 -2.16 22.00
C LEU A 30 -4.18 -1.18 20.96
N GLU A 31 -2.85 -1.13 20.81
CA GLU A 31 -2.15 -0.32 19.81
C GLU A 31 -1.38 -1.25 18.86
N PRO A 32 -1.39 -1.00 17.54
CA PRO A 32 -0.55 -1.74 16.61
C PRO A 32 0.91 -1.30 16.76
N VAL A 33 1.82 -2.26 16.79
CA VAL A 33 3.27 -2.02 16.98
C VAL A 33 4.12 -2.50 15.81
N ASP A 34 3.56 -3.36 14.97
CA ASP A 34 4.22 -3.92 13.78
C ASP A 34 3.18 -4.27 12.71
N VAL A 35 3.61 -4.35 11.45
CA VAL A 35 2.76 -4.70 10.31
C VAL A 35 3.50 -5.60 9.35
N GLN A 36 2.78 -6.60 8.84
CA GLN A 36 3.25 -7.46 7.76
C GLN A 36 2.36 -7.26 6.55
N PHE A 37 2.99 -6.95 5.42
CA PHE A 37 2.31 -6.91 4.14
C PHE A 37 1.99 -8.34 3.68
N LYS A 38 0.83 -8.50 3.03
CA LYS A 38 0.31 -9.79 2.55
C LYS A 38 -0.13 -9.67 1.10
N ASP A 39 -0.83 -10.69 0.62
CA ASP A 39 -1.58 -10.71 -0.62
C ASP A 39 -2.85 -9.85 -0.55
N GLY A 40 -3.44 -9.60 -1.72
CA GLY A 40 -4.71 -8.87 -1.86
C GLY A 40 -4.57 -7.40 -2.26
N TRP A 41 -3.37 -6.95 -2.63
CA TRP A 41 -3.16 -5.57 -3.10
C TRP A 41 -3.55 -5.44 -4.57
N SER A 42 -3.99 -4.23 -4.93
CA SER A 42 -4.25 -3.86 -6.31
C SER A 42 -3.40 -2.66 -6.72
N PHE A 43 -2.87 -2.71 -7.94
CA PHE A 43 -2.05 -1.64 -8.51
C PHE A 43 -2.67 -1.17 -9.83
N VAL A 44 -2.58 0.12 -10.10
CA VAL A 44 -2.99 0.72 -11.36
C VAL A 44 -1.77 1.35 -12.02
N SER A 45 -1.46 0.91 -13.23
CA SER A 45 -0.38 1.47 -14.05
C SER A 45 -0.79 2.80 -14.70
N GLU A 46 0.19 3.53 -15.24
CA GLU A 46 -0.05 4.76 -16.01
C GLU A 46 -0.91 4.54 -17.27
N SER A 47 -1.03 3.30 -17.75
CA SER A 47 -1.90 2.96 -18.89
C SER A 47 -3.36 2.70 -18.51
N ASN A 48 -3.68 2.78 -17.21
CA ASN A 48 -4.91 2.35 -16.56
C ASN A 48 -5.14 0.82 -16.57
N LYS A 49 -4.08 0.02 -16.75
CA LYS A 49 -4.15 -1.43 -16.50
C LYS A 49 -4.14 -1.67 -14.99
N THR A 50 -5.14 -2.39 -14.49
CA THR A 50 -5.26 -2.85 -13.10
C THR A 50 -4.64 -4.23 -12.95
N PHE A 51 -3.87 -4.41 -11.88
CA PHE A 51 -3.36 -5.69 -11.41
C PHE A 51 -4.03 -5.99 -10.08
N GLU A 52 -4.73 -7.13 -9.96
CA GLU A 52 -5.49 -7.51 -8.77
C GLU A 52 -4.83 -8.66 -8.02
N ASN A 53 -5.14 -8.79 -6.72
CA ASN A 53 -4.66 -9.89 -5.86
C ASN A 53 -3.13 -10.06 -5.86
N CYS A 54 -2.40 -8.94 -5.95
CA CYS A 54 -0.95 -8.92 -5.99
C CYS A 54 -0.37 -9.32 -4.63
N ASN A 55 0.63 -10.20 -4.66
CA ASN A 55 1.36 -10.63 -3.47
C ASN A 55 2.61 -9.77 -3.29
N ILE A 56 2.69 -9.06 -2.17
CA ILE A 56 3.81 -8.17 -1.84
C ILE A 56 4.44 -8.53 -0.48
N LYS A 57 4.31 -9.80 -0.06
CA LYS A 57 4.85 -10.30 1.23
C LYS A 57 6.34 -10.03 1.40
N ASP A 58 7.10 -10.06 0.32
CA ASP A 58 8.55 -9.87 0.33
C ASP A 58 8.95 -8.39 0.22
N GLY A 59 7.98 -7.46 0.14
CA GLY A 59 8.22 -6.01 0.03
C GLY A 59 8.52 -5.49 -1.37
N ASP A 60 8.84 -6.41 -2.29
CA ASP A 60 9.14 -6.11 -3.69
C ASP A 60 8.13 -6.80 -4.62
N TRP A 61 7.72 -6.11 -5.68
CA TRP A 61 6.80 -6.63 -6.69
C TRP A 61 7.08 -6.00 -8.06
N VAL A 62 7.04 -6.82 -9.10
CA VAL A 62 7.24 -6.39 -10.48
C VAL A 62 6.27 -7.08 -11.41
N GLU A 63 5.65 -6.30 -12.27
CA GLU A 63 4.83 -6.76 -13.38
C GLU A 63 5.16 -5.96 -14.65
N PHE A 64 4.55 -6.34 -15.77
CA PHE A 64 4.77 -5.65 -17.04
C PHE A 64 3.48 -5.03 -17.61
N ASP A 65 3.57 -3.76 -17.97
CA ASP A 65 2.54 -3.06 -18.74
C ASP A 65 2.84 -3.22 -20.24
N GLU A 66 2.11 -4.13 -20.89
CA GLU A 66 2.25 -4.43 -22.32
C GLU A 66 1.93 -3.23 -23.23
N LYS A 67 1.02 -2.34 -22.80
CA LYS A 67 0.58 -1.20 -23.59
C LYS A 67 1.64 -0.11 -23.62
N LEU A 68 2.30 0.13 -22.48
CA LEU A 68 3.41 1.10 -22.39
C LEU A 68 4.77 0.49 -22.71
N LYS A 69 4.86 -0.85 -22.73
CA LYS A 69 6.12 -1.61 -22.85
C LYS A 69 7.12 -1.24 -21.75
N LEU A 70 6.63 -1.04 -20.53
CA LEU A 70 7.40 -0.65 -19.36
C LEU A 70 7.07 -1.56 -18.17
N PRO A 71 8.06 -1.82 -17.28
CA PRO A 71 7.79 -2.50 -16.03
C PRO A 71 6.97 -1.61 -15.08
N VAL A 72 6.11 -2.24 -14.28
CA VAL A 72 5.41 -1.63 -13.15
C VAL A 72 6.01 -2.25 -11.89
N THR A 73 6.53 -1.41 -11.01
CA THR A 73 7.36 -1.88 -9.90
C THR A 73 6.97 -1.25 -8.57
N LEU A 74 7.05 -2.04 -7.52
CA LEU A 74 7.03 -1.64 -6.12
C LEU A 74 8.29 -2.21 -5.47
N TYR A 75 9.03 -1.40 -4.73
CA TYR A 75 10.23 -1.80 -4.03
C TYR A 75 10.32 -1.11 -2.67
N ASP A 76 11.08 -1.71 -1.75
CA ASP A 76 11.46 -1.09 -0.47
C ASP A 76 10.26 -0.60 0.35
N MET A 77 9.20 -1.41 0.35
CA MET A 77 8.00 -1.13 1.14
C MET A 77 8.30 -0.99 2.62
N LYS A 78 7.90 0.15 3.19
CA LYS A 78 8.07 0.49 4.60
C LYS A 78 6.76 0.98 5.18
N ALA A 79 6.52 0.65 6.43
CA ALA A 79 5.41 1.18 7.20
C ALA A 79 5.88 1.62 8.57
N LYS A 80 5.15 2.59 9.12
CA LYS A 80 5.29 3.03 10.51
C LYS A 80 3.92 3.42 11.03
N PHE A 81 3.73 3.26 12.33
CA PHE A 81 2.58 3.82 13.02
C PHE A 81 2.92 5.21 13.52
N VAL A 82 2.03 6.17 13.26
CA VAL A 82 2.05 7.51 13.85
C VAL A 82 0.84 7.63 14.77
N LYS A 83 1.02 8.19 15.96
CA LYS A 83 -0.13 8.44 16.84
C LYS A 83 -0.94 9.58 16.24
N GLY A 84 -2.23 9.34 16.04
CA GLY A 84 -3.19 10.39 15.72
C GLY A 84 -3.34 11.35 16.90
N VAL A 85 -3.82 12.56 16.61
CA VAL A 85 -4.28 13.52 17.62
C VAL A 85 -5.70 13.18 18.01
#